data_AF-A0A352W3L5-F1
#
_entry.id   AF-A0A352W3L5-F1
#
_cell.length_a   1.000
_cell.length_b   1.000
_cell.length_c   1.000
_cell.angle_alpha   90.00
_cell.angle_beta   90.00
_cell.angle_gamma   90.00
#
_symmetry.space_group_name_H-M   'P 1'
#
loop_
_entity.id
_entity.type
_entity.pdbx_description
1 polymer ?
#
loop_
_entity_poly.entity_id
_entity_poly.type
_entity_poly.pdbx_seq_one_letter_code
_entity_poly.pdbx_strand_id
1 'polypeptide(L)'
;MKAPLPNYRHIRRYRQIAGILLKYGFSEVLSRFNAEPVFRIRSRKKADQAIIRKTAAERFRLVLEDLGPAFIKFGQMLSLREDLLPSAFISELCKLQTGAAELPFSVLRPVVEK
;
A
#
# COMPACT_ATOMS: atom_id res chain seq x y z
N MET A 1 -7.09 20.48 35.59
CA MET A 1 -6.11 19.93 34.62
C MET A 1 -6.89 19.28 33.47
N LYS A 2 -7.00 19.91 32.30
CA LYS A 2 -7.61 19.30 31.10
C LYS A 2 -6.48 18.70 30.27
N ALA A 3 -6.51 17.38 30.06
CA ALA A 3 -5.56 16.70 29.18
C ALA A 3 -5.63 17.30 27.76
N PRO A 4 -4.49 17.51 27.08
CA PRO A 4 -4.49 18.03 25.71
C PRO A 4 -5.17 17.02 24.78
N LEU A 5 -6.16 17.50 24.01
CA LEU A 5 -6.89 16.70 23.04
C LEU A 5 -5.93 16.17 21.97
N PRO A 6 -5.93 14.87 21.64
CA PRO A 6 -5.03 14.30 20.65
C PRO A 6 -5.26 14.94 19.28
N ASN A 7 -4.18 15.25 18.57
CA ASN A 7 -4.20 15.87 17.24
C ASN A 7 -4.91 14.97 16.20
N TYR A 8 -6.21 15.20 15.98
CA TYR A 8 -7.09 14.41 15.10
C TYR A 8 -6.77 14.50 13.58
N ARG A 9 -5.72 15.21 13.16
CA ARG A 9 -5.40 15.42 11.73
C ARG A 9 -4.98 14.14 11.00
N HIS A 10 -4.51 13.11 11.71
CA HIS A 10 -4.05 11.86 11.09
C HIS A 10 -5.12 10.77 11.00
N ILE A 11 -6.25 10.91 11.72
CA ILE A 11 -7.31 9.89 11.79
C ILE A 11 -7.94 9.59 10.41
N ARG A 12 -7.91 10.56 9.49
CA ARG A 12 -8.37 10.39 8.10
C ARG A 12 -7.45 9.44 7.32
N ARG A 13 -6.13 9.63 7.47
CA ARG A 13 -5.10 8.80 6.83
C ARG A 13 -5.14 7.37 7.35
N TYR A 14 -5.25 7.16 8.66
CA TYR A 14 -5.37 5.82 9.23
C TYR A 14 -6.61 5.07 8.72
N ARG A 15 -7.77 5.75 8.65
CA ARG A 15 -8.99 5.15 8.07
C ARG A 15 -8.83 4.82 6.59
N GLN A 16 -8.14 5.65 5.82
CA GLN A 16 -7.85 5.39 4.41
C GLN A 16 -6.97 4.13 4.26
N ILE A 17 -5.88 4.03 5.02
CA ILE A 17 -4.97 2.88 5.00
C ILE A 17 -5.74 1.60 5.33
N ALA A 18 -6.52 1.62 6.41
CA ALA A 18 -7.32 0.48 6.82
C ALA A 18 -8.39 0.11 5.76
N GLY A 19 -9.02 1.09 5.13
CA GLY A 19 -9.98 0.87 4.04
C GLY A 19 -9.36 0.24 2.78
N ILE A 20 -8.10 0.53 2.48
CA ILE A 20 -7.34 -0.11 1.40
C ILE A 20 -6.99 -1.55 1.77
N LEU A 21 -6.48 -1.80 2.98
CA LEU A 21 -6.20 -3.16 3.46
C LEU A 21 -7.44 -4.07 3.39
N LEU A 22 -8.61 -3.56 3.79
CA LEU A 22 -9.88 -4.28 3.66
C LEU A 22 -10.26 -4.56 2.19
N LYS A 23 -10.06 -3.60 1.28
CA LYS A 23 -10.32 -3.78 -0.16
C LYS A 23 -9.55 -4.96 -0.75
N TYR A 24 -8.33 -5.20 -0.27
CA TYR A 24 -7.47 -6.30 -0.73
C TYR A 24 -7.55 -7.56 0.14
N GLY A 25 -8.49 -7.65 1.08
CA GLY A 25 -8.71 -8.86 1.88
C GLY A 25 -7.68 -9.09 2.98
N PHE A 26 -7.05 -8.03 3.50
CA PHE A 26 -6.20 -8.06 4.71
C PHE A 26 -7.00 -7.69 5.97
N SER A 27 -8.27 -8.10 6.04
CA SER A 27 -9.14 -7.85 7.20
C SER A 27 -8.62 -8.53 8.47
N GLU A 28 -8.07 -9.74 8.36
CA GLU A 28 -7.53 -10.48 9.49
C GLU A 28 -6.37 -9.74 10.16
N VAL A 29 -5.50 -9.10 9.36
CA VAL A 29 -4.40 -8.29 9.87
C VAL A 29 -4.94 -7.14 10.73
N LEU A 30 -6.03 -6.49 10.30
CA LEU A 30 -6.66 -5.40 11.05
C LEU A 30 -7.33 -5.87 12.34
N SER A 31 -7.96 -7.05 12.32
CA SER A 31 -8.57 -7.65 13.53
C SER A 31 -7.51 -7.92 14.61
N ARG A 32 -6.29 -8.31 14.23
CA ARG A 32 -5.17 -8.49 15.18
C ARG A 32 -4.72 -7.19 15.86
N PHE A 33 -5.03 -6.02 15.28
CA PHE A 33 -4.68 -4.72 15.84
C PHE A 33 -5.84 -4.02 16.59
N ASN A 34 -6.92 -4.75 16.95
CA ASN A 34 -8.11 -4.20 17.63
C ASN A 34 -8.77 -3.02 16.85
N ALA A 35 -8.63 -2.99 15.52
CA ALA A 35 -9.14 -1.93 14.65
C ALA A 35 -10.63 -2.12 14.26
N GLU A 36 -11.45 -2.50 15.25
CA GLU A 36 -12.89 -2.78 15.16
C GLU A 36 -13.73 -1.71 14.41
N PRO A 37 -13.53 -0.38 14.58
CA PRO A 37 -14.47 0.60 14.00
C PRO A 37 -14.34 0.78 12.48
N VAL A 38 -13.38 0.14 11.79
CA VAL A 38 -13.21 0.28 10.33
C VAL A 38 -14.19 -0.61 9.54
N PHE A 39 -14.66 -1.70 10.15
CA PHE A 39 -15.42 -2.75 9.47
C PHE A 39 -16.80 -2.30 8.95
N ARG A 40 -17.38 -1.23 9.51
CA ARG A 40 -18.74 -0.78 9.20
C ARG A 40 -18.86 0.02 7.88
N ILE A 41 -17.76 0.36 7.21
CA ILE A 41 -17.74 1.34 6.09
C ILE A 41 -17.78 0.71 4.68
N ARG A 42 -17.80 -0.61 4.50
CA ARG A 42 -17.83 -1.16 3.13
C ARG A 42 -18.65 -2.42 2.92
N SER A 43 -19.94 -2.33 3.27
CA SER A 43 -20.95 -3.05 2.49
C SER A 43 -21.11 -2.33 1.14
N ARG A 44 -21.03 -3.07 0.01
CA ARG A 44 -21.18 -2.62 -1.40
C ARG A 44 -19.95 -2.10 -2.16
N LYS A 45 -18.85 -2.83 -2.20
CA LYS A 45 -18.15 -3.00 -3.49
C LYS A 45 -17.92 -4.49 -3.67
N LYS A 46 -18.40 -5.06 -4.78
CA LYS A 46 -17.91 -6.33 -5.32
C LYS A 46 -16.39 -6.27 -5.16
N ALA A 47 -15.83 -7.07 -4.24
CA ALA A 47 -14.41 -7.34 -4.28
C ALA A 47 -14.16 -7.80 -5.71
N ASP A 48 -13.37 -7.02 -6.44
CA ASP A 48 -13.17 -7.24 -7.87
C ASP A 48 -12.79 -8.71 -8.03
N GLN A 49 -13.49 -9.48 -8.86
CA GLN A 49 -13.18 -10.92 -8.99
C GLN A 49 -11.71 -11.10 -9.40
N ALA A 50 -11.16 -10.11 -10.09
CA ALA A 50 -9.74 -9.97 -10.40
C ALA A 50 -8.83 -9.90 -9.16
N ILE A 51 -9.26 -9.25 -8.06
CA ILE A 51 -8.49 -9.17 -6.81
C ILE A 51 -8.58 -10.50 -6.04
N ILE A 52 -9.74 -11.17 -6.01
CA ILE A 52 -9.90 -12.44 -5.28
C ILE A 52 -9.03 -13.54 -5.89
N ARG A 53 -8.82 -13.53 -7.21
CA ARG A 53 -7.96 -14.48 -7.92
C ARG A 53 -6.46 -14.24 -7.70
N LYS A 54 -6.07 -13.12 -7.10
CA LYS A 54 -4.66 -12.76 -6.88
C LYS A 54 -4.09 -13.41 -5.63
N THR A 55 -2.81 -13.75 -5.71
CA THR A 55 -2.05 -14.25 -4.57
C THR A 55 -1.96 -13.19 -3.45
N ALA A 56 -1.66 -13.62 -2.22
CA ALA A 56 -1.44 -12.69 -1.11
C ALA A 56 -0.30 -11.69 -1.41
N ALA A 57 0.77 -12.14 -2.08
CA ALA A 57 1.89 -11.30 -2.49
C ALA A 57 1.47 -10.22 -3.52
N GLU A 58 0.70 -10.60 -4.54
CA GLU A 58 0.18 -9.63 -5.51
C GLU A 58 -0.76 -8.62 -4.87
N ARG A 59 -1.66 -9.08 -3.99
CA ARG A 59 -2.57 -8.20 -3.25
C ARG A 59 -1.79 -7.23 -2.36
N PHE A 60 -0.70 -7.68 -1.75
CA PHE A 60 0.17 -6.83 -0.93
C PHE A 60 0.88 -5.76 -1.78
N ARG A 61 1.44 -6.13 -2.95
CA ARG A 61 2.00 -5.17 -3.90
C ARG A 61 1.00 -4.08 -4.28
N LEU A 62 -0.23 -4.49 -4.65
CA LEU A 62 -1.31 -3.57 -5.02
C LEU A 62 -1.75 -2.67 -3.86
N VAL A 63 -1.73 -3.17 -2.60
CA VAL A 63 -1.95 -2.33 -1.41
C VAL A 63 -0.92 -1.21 -1.36
N LEU A 64 0.37 -1.51 -1.55
CA LEU A 64 1.43 -0.50 -1.49
C LEU A 64 1.31 0.53 -2.62
N GLU A 65 0.90 0.11 -3.82
CA GLU A 65 0.59 1.01 -4.94
C GLU A 65 -0.59 1.94 -4.61
N ASP A 66 -1.72 1.39 -4.14
CA ASP A 66 -2.93 2.16 -3.77
C ASP A 66 -2.68 3.11 -2.59
N LEU A 67 -1.76 2.76 -1.68
CA LEU A 67 -1.35 3.61 -0.55
C LEU A 67 -0.46 4.80 -0.99
N GLY A 68 0.14 4.70 -2.18
CA GLY A 68 0.87 5.79 -2.82
C GLY A 68 2.40 5.75 -2.64
N PRO A 69 3.11 6.79 -3.11
CA PRO A 69 4.56 6.75 -3.38
C PRO A 69 5.44 6.47 -2.16
N ALA A 70 5.00 6.85 -0.95
CA ALA A 70 5.73 6.52 0.27
C ALA A 70 5.76 5.01 0.54
N PHE A 71 4.65 4.32 0.29
CA PHE A 71 4.53 2.87 0.50
C PHE A 71 5.15 2.08 -0.64
N ILE A 72 5.17 2.63 -1.87
CA ILE A 72 5.96 2.08 -2.98
C ILE A 72 7.45 2.03 -2.60
N LYS A 73 8.02 3.14 -2.11
CA LYS A 73 9.42 3.19 -1.65
C LYS A 73 9.68 2.21 -0.50
N PHE A 74 8.74 2.08 0.43
CA PHE A 74 8.82 1.09 1.50
C PHE A 74 8.86 -0.34 0.95
N GLY A 75 8.00 -0.66 -0.03
CA GLY A 75 8.02 -1.94 -0.73
C GLY A 75 9.36 -2.21 -1.44
N GLN A 76 9.94 -1.19 -2.06
CA GLN A 76 11.27 -1.29 -2.69
C GLN A 76 12.37 -1.58 -1.67
N MET A 77 12.33 -0.96 -0.48
CA MET A 77 13.28 -1.29 0.60
C MET A 77 13.05 -2.71 1.14
N LEU A 78 11.79 -3.13 1.28
CA LEU A 78 11.46 -4.48 1.73
C LEU A 78 11.88 -5.57 0.74
N SER A 79 11.83 -5.32 -0.57
CA SER A 79 12.29 -6.29 -1.57
C SER A 79 13.78 -6.60 -1.48
N LEU A 80 14.58 -5.75 -0.84
CA LEU A 80 16.01 -5.99 -0.61
C LEU A 80 16.27 -6.86 0.63
N ARG A 81 15.24 -7.15 1.41
CA ARG A 81 15.32 -7.92 2.66
C ARG A 81 14.71 -9.29 2.51
N GLU A 82 15.45 -10.18 1.84
CA GLU A 82 15.02 -11.54 1.57
C GLU A 82 14.85 -12.39 2.84
N ASP A 83 15.43 -11.94 3.95
CA ASP A 83 15.34 -12.58 5.26
C ASP A 83 14.02 -12.33 6.00
N LEU A 84 13.24 -11.32 5.57
CA LEU A 84 11.99 -10.94 6.24
C LEU A 84 10.73 -11.45 5.55
N LEU A 85 10.81 -11.78 4.26
CA LEU A 85 9.64 -12.06 3.44
C LEU A 85 9.83 -13.33 2.62
N PRO A 86 8.76 -14.12 2.41
CA PRO A 86 8.81 -15.25 1.48
C PRO A 86 9.14 -14.80 0.06
N SER A 87 9.78 -15.69 -0.73
CA SER A 87 10.16 -15.43 -2.13
C SER A 87 9.02 -14.90 -3.01
N ALA A 88 7.79 -15.37 -2.79
CA ALA A 88 6.62 -14.88 -3.51
C ALA A 88 6.38 -13.36 -3.31
N PHE A 89 6.60 -12.85 -2.10
CA PHE A 89 6.44 -11.42 -1.81
C PHE A 89 7.59 -10.61 -2.40
N ILE A 90 8.82 -11.09 -2.31
CA ILE A 90 10.00 -10.43 -2.89
C ILE A 90 9.82 -10.25 -4.40
N SER A 91 9.43 -11.32 -5.11
CA SER A 91 9.18 -11.29 -6.56
C SER A 91 8.12 -10.27 -6.96
N GLU A 92 7.05 -10.12 -6.17
CA GLU A 92 6.02 -9.10 -6.43
C GLU A 92 6.51 -7.69 -6.09
N LEU A 93 7.23 -7.50 -4.98
CA LEU A 93 7.76 -6.20 -4.57
C LEU A 93 8.86 -5.69 -5.52
N CYS A 94 9.66 -6.57 -6.11
CA CYS A 94 10.63 -6.19 -7.15
C CYS A 94 9.97 -5.48 -8.34
N LYS A 95 8.72 -5.83 -8.69
CA LYS A 95 7.98 -5.15 -9.76
C LYS A 95 7.69 -3.68 -9.45
N LEU A 96 7.74 -3.26 -8.18
CA LEU A 96 7.60 -1.85 -7.79
C LEU A 96 8.83 -1.01 -8.18
N GLN A 97 9.97 -1.63 -8.46
CA GLN A 97 11.19 -0.94 -8.88
C GLN A 97 11.17 -0.63 -10.38
N THR A 98 10.55 -1.51 -11.18
CA THR A 98 10.59 -1.47 -12.65
C THR A 98 9.51 -0.59 -13.28
N GLY A 99 8.65 0.07 -12.47
CA GLY A 99 7.47 0.80 -12.95
C GLY A 99 7.67 2.30 -13.21
N ALA A 100 8.90 2.81 -13.26
CA ALA A 100 9.13 4.20 -13.67
C ALA A 100 8.74 4.32 -15.15
N ALA A 101 7.70 5.09 -15.46
CA ALA A 101 7.33 5.40 -16.83
C ALA A 101 8.57 5.93 -17.56
N GLU A 102 8.93 5.30 -18.68
CA GLU A 102 10.01 5.75 -19.54
C GLU A 102 9.64 7.15 -20.06
N LEU A 103 10.24 8.18 -19.49
CA LEU A 103 10.09 9.54 -20.00
C LEU A 103 10.90 9.65 -21.29
N PRO A 104 10.32 10.18 -22.39
CA PRO A 104 11.06 10.43 -23.61
C PRO A 104 12.31 11.28 -23.31
N PHE A 105 13.46 10.88 -23.86
CA PHE A 105 14.73 11.57 -23.63
C PHE A 105 14.69 13.08 -23.97
N SER A 106 13.81 13.47 -24.90
CA SER A 106 13.53 14.87 -25.24
C SER A 106 13.05 15.72 -24.06
N VAL A 107 12.35 15.13 -23.08
CA VAL A 107 11.88 15.81 -21.86
C VAL A 107 12.99 15.91 -20.81
N LEU A 108 13.96 14.99 -20.83
CA LEU A 108 15.06 14.93 -19.85
C LEU A 108 16.22 15.87 -20.17
N ARG A 109 16.52 16.11 -21.47
CA ARG A 109 17.62 16.96 -21.93
C ARG A 109 17.70 18.33 -21.23
N PRO A 110 16.63 19.16 -21.16
CA PRO A 110 16.71 20.50 -20.58
C PRO A 110 16.87 20.54 -19.05
N VAL A 111 16.73 19.41 -18.35
CA VAL A 111 16.88 19.33 -16.88
C VAL A 111 18.31 18.97 -16.46
N VAL A 112 19.01 18.20 -17.30
CA VAL A 112 20.36 17.70 -17.04
C VAL A 112 21.44 18.67 -17.52
N GLU A 113 21.19 19.38 -18.63
CA GLU A 113 22.12 20.37 -19.20
C GLU A 113 21.91 21.77 -18.58
N LYS A 114 22.02 21.86 -17.26
CA LYS A 114 22.05 23.15 -16.54
C LYS A 114 23.45 23.58 -16.18
#